data_AF-A0A199W779-F1
#
_entry.id   AF-A0A199W779-F1
#
_cell.length_a   1.000
_cell.length_b   1.000
_cell.length_c   1.000
_cell.angle_alpha   90.00
_cell.angle_beta   90.00
_cell.angle_gamma   90.00
#
_symmetry.space_group_name_H-M   'P 1'
#
loop_
_entity.id
_entity.type
_entity.pdbx_description
1 polymer ?
#
loop_
_entity_poly.entity_id
_entity_poly.type
_entity_poly.pdbx_seq_one_letter_code
_entity_poly.pdbx_strand_id
1 'polypeptide(L)'
;MSLLLRRPPGREAYPGDVFYLHSRLLERAAKSSSSLGEGSMTALPIVETQSGDVSAYIPTNVISITDGQIFLSADLFNAGIRPAINVGISVSRVGSAAQIKAMKQVAGKSKLELAQFAELEAFAQFASDLDKATQNQLARGQRLRELLKQSQSDPLTVEEQIATIYTGANGYLDPLEIGQEVGISRLFCYKHIAKVEAVNIEVSFMSEQASLYFGSIGLLGEYSPTSRKRFRLSYESLFGCMHHEPVRRVSQKFGSCYCNQHLTAAWPPRMKQHC
;
A
#
# COMPACT_ATOMS: atom_id res chain seq x y z
N MET A 1 23.99 12.52 -27.15
CA MET A 1 25.36 13.09 -27.15
C MET A 1 26.38 12.19 -27.86
N SER A 2 26.50 10.91 -27.51
CA SER A 2 27.56 10.02 -28.04
C SER A 2 27.60 9.87 -29.57
N LEU A 3 26.45 9.73 -30.23
CA LEU A 3 26.37 9.63 -31.70
C LEU A 3 26.81 10.93 -32.41
N LEU A 4 26.49 12.10 -31.84
CA LEU A 4 26.94 13.40 -32.37
C LEU A 4 28.47 13.53 -32.32
N LEU A 5 29.08 12.96 -31.27
CA LEU A 5 30.53 12.90 -31.10
C LEU A 5 31.18 11.76 -31.90
N ARG A 6 30.42 11.07 -32.77
CA ARG A 6 30.89 9.95 -33.59
C ARG A 6 31.56 8.83 -32.80
N ARG A 7 31.14 8.60 -31.55
CA ARG A 7 31.56 7.42 -30.79
C ARG A 7 30.94 6.16 -31.41
N PRO A 8 31.64 5.01 -31.41
CA PRO A 8 31.12 3.78 -31.98
C PRO A 8 29.84 3.32 -31.24
N PRO A 9 28.75 3.00 -31.96
CA PRO A 9 27.52 2.50 -31.35
C PRO A 9 27.65 1.02 -30.95
N GLY A 10 27.01 0.65 -29.84
CA GLY A 10 26.83 -0.73 -29.38
C GLY A 10 25.40 -1.23 -29.62
N ARG A 11 24.91 -2.09 -28.72
CA ARG A 11 23.54 -2.64 -28.77
C ARG A 11 22.50 -1.52 -28.69
N GLU A 12 21.45 -1.61 -29.53
CA GLU A 12 20.37 -0.62 -29.61
C GLU A 12 20.88 0.84 -29.80
N ALA A 13 22.04 1.00 -30.47
CA ALA A 13 22.73 2.27 -30.70
C ALA A 13 23.19 3.03 -29.44
N TYR A 14 23.18 2.40 -28.27
CA TYR A 14 23.76 2.97 -27.05
C TYR A 14 25.29 2.89 -27.07
N PRO A 15 25.99 3.83 -26.39
CA PRO A 15 27.43 3.72 -26.25
C PRO A 15 27.80 2.55 -25.31
N GLY A 16 28.98 1.96 -25.49
CA GLY A 16 29.41 0.79 -24.71
C GLY A 16 29.56 1.03 -23.20
N ASP A 17 29.64 2.28 -22.76
CA ASP A 17 29.74 2.69 -21.35
C ASP A 17 28.39 3.01 -20.69
N VAL A 18 27.25 2.77 -21.37
CA VAL A 18 25.92 3.09 -20.81
C VAL A 18 25.65 2.38 -19.48
N PHE A 19 26.11 1.14 -19.32
CA PHE A 19 26.00 0.40 -18.07
C PHE A 19 26.74 1.12 -16.94
N TYR A 20 27.98 1.58 -17.22
CA TYR A 20 28.80 2.29 -16.26
C TYR A 20 28.17 3.63 -15.82
N LEU A 21 27.44 4.30 -16.72
CA LEU A 21 26.72 5.53 -16.38
C LEU A 21 25.63 5.31 -15.32
N HIS A 22 24.88 4.21 -15.43
CA HIS A 22 23.84 3.88 -14.45
C HIS A 22 24.44 3.34 -13.15
N SER A 23 25.44 2.46 -13.23
CA SER A 23 26.04 1.86 -12.04
C SER A 23 26.70 2.93 -11.16
N ARG A 24 27.57 3.79 -11.72
CA ARG A 24 28.22 4.85 -10.94
C ARG A 24 27.24 5.82 -10.27
N LEU A 25 26.03 5.97 -10.84
CA LEU A 25 25.01 6.85 -10.29
C LEU A 25 24.26 6.15 -9.14
N LEU A 26 23.80 4.92 -9.37
CA LEU A 26 22.98 4.18 -8.41
C LEU A 26 23.79 3.65 -7.22
N GLU A 27 25.06 3.30 -7.41
CA GLU A 27 25.99 2.88 -6.33
C GLU A 27 26.28 3.99 -5.30
N ARG A 28 25.86 5.23 -5.57
CA ARG A 28 25.94 6.34 -4.60
C ARG A 28 24.82 6.30 -3.57
N ALA A 29 23.73 5.58 -3.85
CA ALA A 29 22.64 5.38 -2.90
C ALA A 29 23.04 4.27 -1.92
N ALA A 30 23.38 4.64 -0.69
CA ALA A 30 23.87 3.71 0.32
C ALA A 30 23.38 4.06 1.73
N LYS A 31 23.45 3.08 2.63
CA LYS A 31 23.32 3.26 4.08
C LYS A 31 24.72 3.33 4.70
N SER A 32 25.04 4.45 5.33
CA SER A 32 26.31 4.67 6.02
C SER A 32 26.37 3.87 7.33
N SER A 33 27.59 3.48 7.70
CA SER A 33 27.91 2.82 8.97
C SER A 33 27.75 3.76 10.17
N SER A 34 27.79 3.18 11.38
CA SER A 34 27.79 3.92 12.64
C SER A 34 28.94 4.90 12.77
N SER A 35 30.13 4.52 12.27
CA SER A 35 31.31 5.39 12.23
C SER A 35 31.17 6.61 11.32
N LEU A 36 30.27 6.56 10.32
CA LEU A 36 30.03 7.61 9.34
C LEU A 36 28.73 8.39 9.60
N GLY A 37 28.14 8.24 10.79
CA GLY A 37 26.96 9.00 11.22
C GLY A 37 25.62 8.44 10.76
N GLU A 38 25.58 7.19 10.30
CA GLU A 38 24.34 6.44 9.99
C GLU A 38 23.38 7.07 8.96
N GLY A 39 23.82 8.04 8.16
CA GLY A 39 23.01 8.61 7.08
C GLY A 39 22.60 7.58 6.01
N SER A 40 21.52 7.84 5.30
CA SER A 40 21.05 7.01 4.18
C SER A 40 20.65 7.85 2.97
N MET A 41 20.85 7.28 1.79
CA MET A 41 20.32 7.79 0.53
C MET A 41 19.62 6.64 -0.20
N THR A 42 18.32 6.81 -0.48
CA THR A 42 17.52 5.84 -1.24
C THR A 42 17.25 6.40 -2.63
N ALA A 43 17.53 5.61 -3.67
CA ALA A 43 17.24 5.96 -5.05
C ALA A 43 16.00 5.20 -5.57
N LEU A 44 15.13 5.89 -6.31
CA LEU A 44 13.99 5.32 -7.01
C LEU A 44 14.12 5.59 -8.50
N PRO A 45 14.95 4.82 -9.24
CA PRO A 45 15.09 4.99 -10.68
C PRO A 45 13.80 4.60 -11.40
N ILE A 46 13.39 5.39 -12.37
CA ILE A 46 12.24 5.12 -13.24
C ILE A 46 12.78 4.77 -14.62
N VAL A 47 12.35 3.62 -15.15
CA VAL A 47 12.69 3.14 -16.49
C VAL A 47 11.39 2.88 -17.23
N GLU A 48 11.26 3.48 -18.41
CA GLU A 48 10.15 3.20 -19.32
C GLU A 48 10.46 1.95 -20.13
N THR A 49 9.52 1.00 -20.16
CA THR A 49 9.58 -0.18 -21.01
C THR A 49 8.67 0.01 -22.22
N GLN A 50 9.08 -0.53 -23.37
CA GLN A 50 8.25 -0.52 -24.58
C GLN A 50 7.43 -1.81 -24.60
N SER A 51 6.10 -1.69 -24.67
CA SER A 51 5.18 -2.84 -24.68
C SER A 51 5.39 -3.84 -23.53
N GLY A 52 5.88 -3.37 -22.37
CA GLY A 52 6.16 -4.23 -21.23
C GLY A 52 7.43 -5.10 -21.35
N ASP A 53 8.28 -4.86 -22.36
CA ASP A 53 9.52 -5.62 -22.54
C ASP A 53 10.59 -5.24 -21.50
N VAL A 54 10.76 -6.13 -20.52
CA VAL A 54 11.80 -6.04 -19.47
C VAL A 54 13.16 -6.58 -19.92
N SER A 55 13.23 -7.25 -21.08
CA SER A 55 14.44 -7.85 -21.63
C SER A 55 15.25 -6.91 -22.54
N ALA A 56 14.69 -5.73 -22.81
CA ALA A 56 15.38 -4.65 -23.51
C ALA A 56 16.68 -4.24 -22.78
N TYR A 57 17.61 -3.64 -23.52
CA TYR A 57 18.96 -3.43 -23.03
C TYR A 57 19.05 -2.54 -21.79
N ILE A 58 18.31 -1.42 -21.76
CA ILE A 58 18.34 -0.48 -20.62
C ILE A 58 17.62 -1.03 -19.38
N PRO A 59 16.39 -1.57 -19.46
CA PRO A 59 15.74 -2.22 -18.32
C PRO A 59 16.60 -3.32 -17.70
N THR A 60 17.18 -4.20 -18.52
CA THR A 60 18.04 -5.29 -18.04
C THR A 60 19.25 -4.77 -17.25
N ASN A 61 19.90 -3.72 -17.77
CA ASN A 61 21.05 -3.09 -17.08
C ASN A 61 20.64 -2.54 -15.72
N VAL A 62 19.55 -1.78 -15.64
CA VAL A 62 19.11 -1.16 -14.37
C VAL A 62 18.67 -2.23 -13.37
N ILE A 63 17.91 -3.25 -13.79
CA ILE A 63 17.50 -4.38 -12.95
C ILE A 63 18.71 -5.12 -12.36
N SER A 64 19.81 -5.23 -13.13
CA SER A 64 21.02 -5.90 -12.66
C SER A 64 21.77 -5.12 -11.57
N ILE A 65 21.57 -3.80 -11.49
CA ILE A 65 22.23 -2.90 -10.52
C ILE A 65 21.37 -2.73 -9.27
N THR A 66 20.06 -2.56 -9.43
CA THR A 66 19.14 -2.24 -8.31
C THR A 66 18.85 -3.43 -7.40
N ASP A 67 18.54 -3.14 -6.13
CA ASP A 67 18.13 -4.13 -5.13
C ASP A 67 16.70 -4.67 -5.31
N GLY A 68 16.03 -4.35 -6.40
CA GLY A 68 14.66 -4.77 -6.68
C GLY A 68 13.98 -3.87 -7.68
N GLN A 69 12.76 -4.24 -8.05
CA GLN A 69 11.94 -3.48 -8.99
C GLN A 69 10.46 -3.53 -8.61
N ILE A 70 9.77 -2.44 -8.94
CA ILE A 70 8.31 -2.37 -8.97
C ILE A 70 7.91 -2.28 -10.44
N PHE A 71 7.27 -3.33 -10.95
CA PHE A 71 6.83 -3.38 -12.35
C PHE A 71 5.37 -2.92 -12.46
N LEU A 72 5.14 -1.87 -13.25
CA LEU A 72 3.81 -1.36 -13.54
C LEU A 72 3.32 -1.94 -14.87
N SER A 73 2.19 -2.66 -14.85
CA SER A 73 1.62 -3.30 -16.04
C SER A 73 0.51 -2.45 -16.66
N ALA A 74 0.54 -2.30 -17.99
CA ALA A 74 -0.52 -1.64 -18.73
C ALA A 74 -1.85 -2.41 -18.66
N ASP A 75 -1.82 -3.75 -18.65
CA ASP A 75 -3.02 -4.59 -18.59
C ASP A 75 -3.75 -4.40 -17.26
N LEU A 76 -3.01 -4.34 -16.15
CA LEU A 76 -3.58 -4.05 -14.82
C LEU A 76 -4.19 -2.65 -14.76
N PHE A 77 -3.53 -1.68 -15.38
CA PHE A 77 -4.03 -0.31 -15.45
C PHE A 77 -5.33 -0.20 -16.25
N ASN A 78 -5.40 -0.89 -17.39
CA ASN A 78 -6.58 -0.94 -18.27
C ASN A 78 -7.75 -1.69 -17.60
N ALA A 79 -7.45 -2.70 -16.79
CA ALA A 79 -8.43 -3.40 -15.95
C ALA A 79 -8.89 -2.60 -14.71
N GLY A 80 -8.46 -1.34 -14.55
CA GLY A 80 -8.89 -0.47 -13.48
C GLY A 80 -8.23 -0.74 -12.12
N ILE A 81 -7.15 -1.52 -12.07
CA ILE A 81 -6.36 -1.76 -10.86
C ILE A 81 -5.27 -0.70 -10.76
N ARG A 82 -5.38 0.14 -9.73
CA ARG A 82 -4.48 1.27 -9.50
C ARG A 82 -4.13 1.31 -8.01
N PRO A 83 -2.84 1.24 -7.62
CA PRO A 83 -1.64 1.20 -8.48
C PRO A 83 -1.49 -0.12 -9.25
N ALA A 84 -1.03 -0.04 -10.50
CA ALA A 84 -0.99 -1.15 -11.46
C ALA A 84 0.24 -2.06 -11.26
N ILE A 85 0.52 -2.46 -10.02
CA ILE A 85 1.72 -3.21 -9.65
C ILE A 85 1.55 -4.70 -9.98
N ASN A 86 2.44 -5.23 -10.80
CA ASN A 86 2.50 -6.67 -11.04
C ASN A 86 3.29 -7.35 -9.90
N VAL A 87 2.59 -8.03 -9.00
CA VAL A 87 3.15 -8.69 -7.81
C VAL A 87 4.08 -9.86 -8.16
N GLY A 88 3.90 -10.51 -9.32
CA GLY A 88 4.71 -11.65 -9.74
C GLY A 88 6.12 -11.25 -10.22
N ILE A 89 6.23 -10.14 -10.94
CA ILE A 89 7.51 -9.65 -11.51
C ILE A 89 8.22 -8.68 -10.55
N SER A 90 7.46 -7.99 -9.70
CA SER A 90 8.01 -7.06 -8.72
C SER A 90 8.71 -7.79 -7.59
N VAL A 91 9.91 -7.34 -7.23
CA VAL A 91 10.72 -7.97 -6.18
C VAL A 91 11.49 -6.91 -5.40
N SER A 92 11.75 -7.20 -4.13
CA SER A 92 12.73 -6.48 -3.31
C SER A 92 13.68 -7.52 -2.73
N ARG A 93 14.98 -7.40 -3.04
CA ARG A 93 16.04 -8.29 -2.55
C ARG A 93 16.31 -8.06 -1.06
N VAL A 94 16.20 -6.81 -0.59
CA VAL A 94 16.26 -6.47 0.85
C VAL A 94 15.06 -7.08 1.60
N GLY A 95 13.90 -7.13 0.94
CA GLY A 95 12.76 -7.94 1.35
C GLY A 95 12.26 -7.62 2.76
N SER A 96 12.05 -8.68 3.56
CA SER A 96 11.43 -8.57 4.89
C SER A 96 12.34 -8.00 5.98
N ALA A 97 13.65 -7.81 5.71
CA ALA A 97 14.59 -7.27 6.68
C ALA A 97 14.39 -5.77 6.93
N ALA A 98 13.90 -5.04 5.93
CA ALA A 98 13.60 -3.62 6.02
C ALA A 98 12.15 -3.32 6.51
N GLN A 99 11.33 -4.35 6.70
CA GLN A 99 9.94 -4.18 7.12
C GLN A 99 9.81 -4.13 8.64
N ILE A 100 8.84 -3.34 9.11
CA ILE A 100 8.41 -3.40 10.52
C ILE A 100 7.80 -4.76 10.84
N LYS A 101 7.94 -5.20 12.10
CA LYS A 101 7.51 -6.54 12.53
C LYS A 101 6.03 -6.83 12.23
N ALA A 102 5.15 -5.87 12.51
CA ALA A 102 3.71 -6.01 12.28
C ALA A 102 3.37 -6.18 10.78
N MET A 103 3.96 -5.36 9.90
CA MET A 103 3.78 -5.51 8.44
C MET A 103 4.26 -6.88 7.94
N LYS A 104 5.40 -7.36 8.44
CA LYS A 104 5.95 -8.67 8.05
C LYS A 104 4.99 -9.83 8.38
N GLN A 105 4.29 -9.76 9.51
CA GLN A 105 3.33 -10.79 9.92
C GLN A 105 2.11 -10.86 9.00
N VAL A 106 1.59 -9.71 8.55
CA VAL A 106 0.37 -9.64 7.73
C VAL A 106 0.64 -9.78 6.22
N ALA A 107 1.78 -9.25 5.75
CA ALA A 107 2.12 -9.25 4.33
C ALA A 107 2.47 -10.64 3.78
N GLY A 108 3.06 -11.51 4.60
CA GLY A 108 3.46 -12.86 4.18
C GLY A 108 2.28 -13.71 3.71
N LYS A 109 1.17 -13.69 4.48
CA LYS A 109 -0.06 -14.42 4.13
C LYS A 109 -0.70 -13.84 2.87
N SER A 110 -0.81 -12.51 2.80
CA SER A 110 -1.42 -11.82 1.66
C SER A 110 -0.68 -12.05 0.35
N LYS A 111 0.66 -12.10 0.37
CA LYS A 111 1.47 -12.40 -0.82
C LYS A 111 1.21 -13.81 -1.35
N LEU A 112 1.11 -14.80 -0.45
CA LEU A 112 0.86 -16.19 -0.82
C LEU A 112 -0.53 -16.35 -1.42
N GLU A 113 -1.55 -15.73 -0.82
CA GLU A 113 -2.93 -15.77 -1.32
C GLU A 113 -3.05 -15.08 -2.70
N LEU A 114 -2.38 -13.95 -2.93
CA LEU A 114 -2.37 -13.27 -4.23
C LEU A 114 -1.63 -14.07 -5.32
N ALA A 115 -0.56 -14.78 -4.96
CA ALA A 115 0.16 -15.65 -5.90
C ALA A 115 -0.72 -16.84 -6.34
N GLN A 116 -1.36 -17.52 -5.38
CA GLN A 116 -2.31 -18.59 -5.66
C GLN A 116 -3.49 -18.09 -6.48
N PHE A 117 -4.01 -16.90 -6.16
CA PHE A 117 -5.07 -16.28 -6.93
C PHE A 117 -4.68 -16.04 -8.39
N ALA A 118 -3.49 -15.52 -8.66
CA ALA A 118 -3.03 -15.27 -10.03
C ALA A 118 -2.89 -16.56 -10.85
N GLU A 119 -2.45 -17.66 -10.23
CA GLU A 119 -2.40 -18.98 -10.87
C GLU A 119 -3.82 -19.49 -11.17
N LEU A 120 -4.71 -19.44 -10.18
CA LEU A 120 -6.10 -19.91 -10.32
C LEU A 120 -6.92 -19.06 -11.30
N GLU A 121 -6.69 -17.75 -11.36
CA GLU A 121 -7.36 -16.84 -12.29
C GLU A 121 -7.09 -17.24 -13.74
N ALA A 122 -5.86 -17.65 -14.07
CA ALA A 122 -5.51 -18.16 -15.38
C ALA A 122 -6.20 -19.50 -15.70
N PHE A 123 -6.29 -20.42 -14.74
CA PHE A 123 -6.98 -21.70 -14.93
C PHE A 123 -8.50 -21.56 -15.04
N ALA A 124 -9.09 -20.64 -14.26
CA ALA A 124 -10.52 -20.39 -14.22
C ALA A 124 -11.08 -19.89 -15.56
N GLN A 125 -10.25 -19.28 -16.41
CA GLN A 125 -10.65 -18.89 -17.77
C GLN A 125 -10.93 -20.08 -18.69
N PHE A 126 -10.41 -21.28 -18.38
CA PHE A 126 -10.53 -22.47 -19.21
C PHE A 126 -11.40 -23.58 -18.61
N ALA A 127 -11.72 -23.50 -17.32
CA ALA A 127 -12.48 -24.53 -16.61
C ALA A 127 -13.98 -24.16 -16.54
N SER A 128 -14.85 -25.09 -16.93
CA SER A 128 -16.31 -24.91 -16.85
C SER A 128 -16.86 -25.14 -15.43
N ASP A 129 -16.27 -26.07 -14.69
CA ASP A 129 -16.71 -26.44 -13.34
C ASP A 129 -15.54 -26.27 -12.36
N LEU A 130 -15.68 -25.31 -11.46
CA LEU A 130 -14.76 -25.09 -10.35
C LEU A 130 -15.38 -25.61 -9.07
N ASP A 131 -14.61 -26.36 -8.29
CA ASP A 131 -15.04 -26.81 -6.97
C ASP A 131 -15.18 -25.62 -5.99
N LYS A 132 -15.94 -25.82 -4.90
CA LYS A 132 -16.24 -24.76 -3.94
C LYS A 132 -14.99 -24.16 -3.30
N ALA A 133 -13.92 -24.93 -3.10
CA ALA A 133 -12.71 -24.39 -2.49
C ALA A 133 -12.00 -23.41 -3.44
N THR A 134 -11.91 -23.76 -4.72
CA THR A 134 -11.36 -22.87 -5.75
C THR A 134 -12.20 -21.61 -5.94
N GLN A 135 -13.53 -21.73 -5.93
CA GLN A 135 -14.43 -20.56 -5.99
C GLN A 135 -14.19 -19.60 -4.82
N ASN A 136 -14.03 -20.12 -3.60
CA ASN A 136 -13.76 -19.30 -2.42
C ASN A 136 -12.38 -18.62 -2.50
N GLN A 137 -11.36 -19.32 -3.01
CA GLN A 137 -10.03 -18.75 -3.20
C GLN A 137 -10.03 -17.63 -4.25
N LEU A 138 -10.74 -17.82 -5.38
CA LEU A 138 -10.92 -16.78 -6.38
C LEU A 138 -11.64 -15.56 -5.82
N ALA A 139 -12.75 -15.78 -5.10
CA ALA A 139 -13.50 -14.70 -4.47
C ALA A 139 -12.64 -13.93 -3.46
N ARG A 140 -11.84 -14.61 -2.62
CA ARG A 140 -10.93 -13.95 -1.69
C ARG A 140 -9.84 -13.16 -2.42
N GLY A 141 -9.22 -13.75 -3.44
CA GLY A 141 -8.18 -13.08 -4.22
C GLY A 141 -8.67 -11.82 -4.94
N GLN A 142 -9.90 -11.83 -5.46
CA GLN A 142 -10.54 -10.65 -6.03
C GLN A 142 -10.70 -9.53 -4.99
N ARG A 143 -11.14 -9.85 -3.78
CA ARG A 143 -11.27 -8.87 -2.68
C ARG A 143 -9.93 -8.31 -2.24
N LEU A 144 -8.91 -9.16 -2.12
CA LEU A 144 -7.54 -8.72 -1.80
C LEU A 144 -7.01 -7.76 -2.87
N ARG A 145 -7.26 -8.04 -4.14
CA ARG A 145 -6.88 -7.16 -5.25
C ARG A 145 -7.61 -5.82 -5.20
N GLU A 146 -8.88 -5.82 -4.80
CA GLU A 146 -9.67 -4.59 -4.62
C GLU A 146 -9.17 -3.75 -3.44
N LEU A 147 -8.82 -4.39 -2.31
CA LEU A 147 -8.27 -3.73 -1.13
C LEU A 147 -6.95 -3.01 -1.39
N LEU A 148 -6.15 -3.53 -2.31
CA LEU A 148 -4.87 -2.92 -2.71
C LEU A 148 -5.04 -1.73 -3.65
N LYS A 149 -6.28 -1.43 -4.11
CA LYS A 149 -6.52 -0.23 -4.90
C LYS A 149 -6.41 1.01 -4.02
N GLN A 150 -5.69 2.00 -4.52
CA GLN A 150 -5.43 3.25 -3.84
C GLN A 150 -5.50 4.42 -4.81
N SER A 151 -6.19 5.48 -4.40
CA SER A 151 -6.30 6.70 -5.20
C SER A 151 -4.99 7.50 -5.17
N GLN A 152 -4.80 8.34 -6.18
CA GLN A 152 -3.61 9.18 -6.28
C GLN A 152 -3.62 10.25 -5.17
N SER A 153 -2.45 10.50 -4.58
CA SER A 153 -2.27 11.51 -3.52
C SER A 153 -3.00 11.23 -2.20
N ASP A 154 -3.34 9.96 -1.95
CA ASP A 154 -4.04 9.52 -0.73
C ASP A 154 -3.22 8.45 0.02
N PRO A 155 -2.02 8.78 0.53
CA PRO A 155 -1.16 7.82 1.23
C PRO A 155 -1.77 7.38 2.56
N LEU A 156 -1.81 6.07 2.80
CA LEU A 156 -2.23 5.49 4.07
C LEU A 156 -1.06 5.46 5.06
N THR A 157 -1.35 5.68 6.34
CA THR A 157 -0.40 5.45 7.44
C THR A 157 -0.07 3.96 7.58
N VAL A 158 1.03 3.63 8.24
CA VAL A 158 1.54 2.24 8.28
C VAL A 158 0.60 1.34 9.08
N GLU A 159 0.28 1.75 10.31
CA GLU A 159 -1.08 2.06 10.71
C GLU A 159 -2.24 1.32 10.03
N GLU A 160 -2.90 2.11 9.21
CA GLU A 160 -4.04 1.78 8.38
C GLU A 160 -3.70 0.69 7.36
N GLN A 161 -2.48 0.68 6.80
CA GLN A 161 -2.06 -0.37 5.86
C GLN A 161 -2.07 -1.75 6.53
N ILE A 162 -1.51 -1.89 7.74
CA ILE A 162 -1.47 -3.17 8.45
C ILE A 162 -2.88 -3.66 8.71
N ALA A 163 -3.78 -2.80 9.19
CA ALA A 163 -5.16 -3.18 9.44
C ALA A 163 -5.93 -3.55 8.18
N THR A 164 -5.74 -2.78 7.09
CA THR A 164 -6.35 -3.08 5.80
C THR A 164 -5.93 -4.47 5.33
N ILE A 165 -4.64 -4.76 5.35
CA ILE A 165 -4.08 -6.06 4.95
C ILE A 165 -4.54 -7.18 5.91
N TYR A 166 -4.56 -6.92 7.22
CA TYR A 166 -4.99 -7.89 8.22
C TYR A 166 -6.46 -8.30 8.04
N THR A 167 -7.35 -7.34 7.77
CA THR A 167 -8.78 -7.61 7.57
C THR A 167 -9.03 -8.45 6.32
N GLY A 168 -8.32 -8.17 5.23
CA GLY A 168 -8.35 -8.99 4.01
C GLY A 168 -7.80 -10.40 4.22
N ALA A 169 -6.59 -10.51 4.78
CA ALA A 169 -5.90 -11.79 4.94
C ALA A 169 -6.62 -12.75 5.90
N ASN A 170 -7.45 -12.27 6.82
CA ASN A 170 -8.20 -13.11 7.76
C ASN A 170 -9.67 -13.36 7.36
N GLY A 171 -10.09 -12.91 6.18
CA GLY A 171 -11.42 -13.20 5.64
C GLY A 171 -12.57 -12.45 6.32
N TYR A 172 -12.28 -11.39 7.08
CA TYR A 172 -13.32 -10.53 7.68
C TYR A 172 -14.18 -9.83 6.61
N LEU A 173 -13.68 -9.78 5.38
CA LEU A 173 -14.31 -9.15 4.23
C LEU A 173 -14.99 -10.16 3.28
N ASP A 174 -14.90 -11.46 3.57
CA ASP A 174 -15.54 -12.51 2.77
C ASP A 174 -17.08 -12.37 2.64
N PRO A 175 -17.83 -11.85 3.64
CA PRO A 175 -19.28 -11.63 3.51
C PRO A 175 -19.65 -10.42 2.65
N LEU A 176 -18.69 -9.60 2.23
CA LEU A 176 -18.96 -8.37 1.47
C LEU A 176 -19.04 -8.64 -0.03
N GLU A 177 -19.85 -7.81 -0.70
CA GLU A 177 -19.90 -7.72 -2.15
C GLU A 177 -18.69 -6.95 -2.70
N ILE A 178 -18.20 -7.40 -3.87
CA ILE A 178 -17.05 -6.83 -4.55
C ILE A 178 -17.31 -5.36 -4.90
N GLY A 179 -16.44 -4.48 -4.41
CA GLY A 179 -16.50 -3.02 -4.56
C GLY A 179 -16.78 -2.26 -3.25
N GLN A 180 -17.29 -2.93 -2.21
CA GLN A 180 -17.57 -2.31 -0.91
C GLN A 180 -16.39 -2.39 0.07
N GLU A 181 -15.38 -3.22 -0.21
CA GLU A 181 -14.31 -3.57 0.72
C GLU A 181 -13.42 -2.38 1.07
N VAL A 182 -13.12 -1.52 0.08
CA VAL A 182 -12.24 -0.36 0.27
C VAL A 182 -12.85 0.64 1.25
N GLY A 183 -14.17 0.90 1.12
CA GLY A 183 -14.88 1.83 2.00
C GLY A 183 -14.99 1.32 3.44
N ILE A 184 -15.29 0.03 3.60
CA ILE A 184 -15.48 -0.60 4.92
C ILE A 184 -14.14 -0.76 5.65
N SER A 185 -13.08 -1.13 4.94
CA SER A 185 -11.74 -1.25 5.53
C SER A 185 -11.20 0.11 6.01
N ARG A 186 -11.43 1.18 5.24
CA ARG A 186 -11.12 2.55 5.68
C ARG A 186 -11.93 2.95 6.91
N LEU A 187 -13.23 2.63 6.95
CA LEU A 187 -14.08 2.97 8.10
C LEU A 187 -13.65 2.22 9.38
N PHE A 188 -13.23 0.97 9.25
CA PHE A 188 -12.64 0.20 10.35
C PHE A 188 -11.38 0.89 10.89
N CYS A 189 -10.48 1.30 9.98
CA CYS A 189 -9.26 1.99 10.36
C CYS A 189 -9.54 3.30 11.12
N TYR A 190 -10.42 4.16 10.59
CA TYR A 190 -10.77 5.44 11.22
C TYR A 190 -11.37 5.28 12.62
N LYS A 191 -12.19 4.26 12.86
CA LYS A 191 -12.89 4.08 14.14
C LYS A 191 -12.02 3.45 15.23
N HIS A 192 -11.10 2.56 14.86
CA HIS A 192 -10.38 1.72 15.83
C HIS A 192 -8.87 1.99 15.92
N ILE A 193 -8.24 2.61 14.92
CA ILE A 193 -6.79 2.82 14.88
C ILE A 193 -6.38 4.24 15.30
N ALA A 194 -7.28 5.22 15.25
CA ALA A 194 -7.03 6.59 15.73
C ALA A 194 -6.65 6.68 17.23
N LYS A 195 -6.69 5.56 17.97
CA LYS A 195 -6.32 5.45 19.40
C LYS A 195 -5.02 4.68 19.65
N VAL A 196 -4.35 4.13 18.64
CA VAL A 196 -3.18 3.25 18.84
C VAL A 196 -1.91 4.01 18.51
N GLU A 197 -1.07 4.25 19.53
CA GLU A 197 0.25 4.87 19.33
C GLU A 197 1.22 3.90 18.61
N ALA A 198 1.96 4.48 17.66
CA ALA A 198 2.60 3.88 16.48
C ALA A 198 3.66 2.77 16.67
N VAL A 199 4.05 2.39 17.90
CA VAL A 199 5.32 1.66 18.11
C VAL A 199 5.15 0.19 18.51
N ASN A 200 4.01 -0.20 19.08
CA ASN A 200 3.76 -1.59 19.49
C ASN A 200 2.31 -2.00 19.18
N ILE A 201 1.97 -2.04 17.89
CA ILE A 201 0.77 -2.74 17.46
C ILE A 201 1.05 -4.24 17.61
N GLU A 202 0.65 -4.80 18.75
CA GLU A 202 0.53 -6.25 18.85
C GLU A 202 -0.64 -6.69 17.97
N VAL A 203 -0.39 -7.65 17.08
CA VAL A 203 -1.42 -8.23 16.20
C VAL A 203 -2.56 -8.89 17.00
N SER A 204 -2.30 -9.27 18.26
CA SER A 204 -3.30 -9.70 19.25
C SER A 204 -4.34 -8.62 19.57
N PHE A 205 -3.93 -7.35 19.72
CA PHE A 205 -4.87 -6.26 19.98
C PHE A 205 -5.74 -5.98 18.75
N MET A 206 -5.16 -6.10 17.55
CA MET A 206 -5.89 -5.95 16.30
C MET A 206 -6.95 -7.04 16.10
N SER A 207 -6.65 -8.29 16.48
CA SER A 207 -7.60 -9.40 16.33
C SER A 207 -8.84 -9.20 17.20
N GLU A 208 -8.67 -8.69 18.43
CA GLU A 208 -9.76 -8.38 19.36
C GLU A 208 -10.63 -7.23 18.82
N GLN A 209 -10.00 -6.13 18.39
CA GLN A 209 -10.71 -4.97 17.84
C GLN A 209 -11.43 -5.29 16.52
N ALA A 210 -10.82 -6.07 15.62
CA ALA A 210 -11.46 -6.52 14.40
C ALA A 210 -12.68 -7.41 14.70
N SER A 211 -12.54 -8.35 15.63
CA SER A 211 -13.64 -9.24 16.02
C SER A 211 -14.82 -8.46 16.63
N LEU A 212 -14.54 -7.48 17.48
CA LEU A 212 -15.56 -6.59 18.04
C LEU A 212 -16.26 -5.74 16.96
N TYR A 213 -15.50 -5.16 16.03
CA TYR A 213 -16.05 -4.28 15.00
C TYR A 213 -16.89 -5.05 13.97
N PHE A 214 -16.34 -6.10 13.36
CA PHE A 214 -17.06 -6.89 12.36
C PHE A 214 -18.21 -7.70 13.00
N GLY A 215 -18.09 -8.06 14.29
CA GLY A 215 -19.20 -8.57 15.09
C GLY A 215 -20.32 -7.54 15.30
N SER A 216 -19.97 -6.27 15.56
CA SER A 216 -20.95 -5.19 15.73
C SER A 216 -21.69 -4.82 14.44
N ILE A 217 -21.06 -4.99 13.28
CA ILE A 217 -21.67 -4.76 11.96
C ILE A 217 -22.46 -5.99 11.47
N GLY A 218 -22.39 -7.12 12.19
CA GLY A 218 -23.10 -8.34 11.83
C GLY A 218 -22.48 -9.08 10.63
N LEU A 219 -21.22 -8.79 10.30
CA LEU A 219 -20.47 -9.45 9.22
C LEU A 219 -19.81 -10.74 9.71
N LEU A 220 -19.63 -10.91 11.01
CA LEU A 220 -19.23 -12.20 11.58
C LEU A 220 -20.47 -13.00 11.98
N GLY A 221 -20.66 -14.16 11.34
CA GLY A 221 -21.61 -15.17 11.81
C GLY A 221 -21.27 -15.57 13.24
N GLU A 222 -22.21 -15.29 14.15
CA GLU A 222 -22.26 -15.63 15.57
C GLU A 222 -20.95 -16.10 16.23
N TYR A 223 -20.21 -15.15 16.82
CA TYR A 223 -19.39 -15.49 17.99
C TYR A 223 -20.08 -14.94 19.24
N SER A 224 -20.81 -15.81 19.94
CA SER A 224 -21.34 -15.55 21.27
C SER A 224 -20.44 -16.22 22.31
N PRO A 225 -19.95 -15.47 23.30
CA PRO A 225 -20.06 -15.86 24.67
C PRO A 225 -21.16 -14.98 25.27
N THR A 226 -22.40 -15.47 25.22
CA THR A 226 -23.55 -14.96 25.99
C THR A 226 -24.04 -13.54 25.68
N SER A 227 -25.14 -13.48 24.91
CA SER A 227 -26.36 -12.69 25.16
C SER A 227 -26.92 -11.97 23.93
N ARG A 228 -28.24 -12.10 23.77
CA ARG A 228 -29.08 -11.68 22.64
C ARG A 228 -29.09 -10.16 22.47
N LYS A 229 -29.08 -9.71 21.20
CA LYS A 229 -30.02 -8.72 20.64
C LYS A 229 -29.90 -8.68 19.12
N ARG A 230 -30.97 -9.04 18.40
CA ARG A 230 -31.12 -8.82 16.95
C ARG A 230 -31.21 -7.31 16.70
N PHE A 231 -30.27 -6.75 15.95
CA PHE A 231 -30.47 -5.47 15.27
C PHE A 231 -30.44 -5.69 13.77
N ARG A 232 -31.51 -5.27 13.11
CA ARG A 232 -31.66 -5.26 11.66
C ARG A 232 -31.31 -3.84 11.22
N LEU A 233 -30.18 -3.64 10.58
CA LEU A 233 -29.79 -2.32 10.05
C LEU A 233 -30.05 -2.29 8.53
N SER A 234 -30.81 -1.28 8.12
CA SER A 234 -31.17 -0.99 6.73
C SER A 234 -30.06 -0.20 6.02
N TYR A 235 -29.93 -0.44 4.72
CA TYR A 235 -28.89 0.01 3.80
C TYR A 235 -28.69 1.54 3.69
N GLU A 236 -29.66 2.35 4.16
CA GLU A 236 -29.66 3.81 3.96
C GLU A 236 -28.70 4.59 4.88
N SER A 237 -28.27 4.02 6.02
CA SER A 237 -27.40 4.74 6.96
C SER A 237 -25.92 4.81 6.55
N LEU A 238 -25.50 4.07 5.52
CA LEU A 238 -24.09 3.99 5.09
C LEU A 238 -23.71 5.09 4.08
N PHE A 239 -24.65 5.56 3.26
CA PHE A 239 -24.37 6.58 2.22
C PHE A 239 -24.43 8.02 2.74
N GLY A 240 -25.05 8.28 3.90
CA GLY A 240 -25.20 9.64 4.46
C GLY A 240 -23.90 10.33 4.86
N CYS A 241 -22.81 9.59 5.06
CA CYS A 241 -21.51 10.16 5.42
C CYS A 241 -20.64 10.58 4.23
N MET A 242 -21.07 10.34 2.98
CA MET A 242 -20.26 10.64 1.78
C MET A 242 -20.47 12.05 1.19
N HIS A 243 -21.35 12.89 1.74
CA HIS A 243 -21.55 14.26 1.26
C HIS A 243 -21.26 15.34 2.33
N HIS A 244 -20.25 16.17 2.04
CA HIS A 244 -19.93 17.50 2.59
C HIS A 244 -19.42 17.63 4.05
N GLU A 245 -18.12 17.90 4.22
CA GLU A 245 -17.58 19.25 4.56
C GLU A 245 -16.03 19.24 4.69
N PRO A 246 -15.33 20.32 4.30
CA PRO A 246 -13.88 20.43 4.42
C PRO A 246 -13.47 20.70 5.88
N VAL A 247 -12.50 19.93 6.37
CA VAL A 247 -11.98 19.97 7.75
C VAL A 247 -11.54 21.38 8.15
N ARG A 248 -12.36 22.07 8.96
CA ARG A 248 -11.92 23.19 9.80
C ARG A 248 -11.09 22.63 10.96
N ARG A 249 -9.86 23.12 11.07
CA ARG A 249 -8.91 22.86 12.17
C ARG A 249 -9.54 23.30 13.50
N VAL A 250 -9.86 22.36 14.39
CA VAL A 250 -10.30 22.65 15.76
C VAL A 250 -9.07 22.67 16.67
N SER A 251 -8.66 23.88 17.05
CA SER A 251 -7.85 24.13 18.25
C SER A 251 -8.76 24.26 19.47
N GLN A 252 -8.18 24.08 20.68
CA GLN A 252 -8.73 24.24 22.04
C GLN A 252 -9.39 22.97 22.59
N LYS A 253 -9.13 22.48 23.82
CA LYS A 253 -8.61 23.07 25.07
C LYS A 253 -8.17 21.92 26.00
N PHE A 254 -6.98 22.00 26.59
CA PHE A 254 -6.74 21.54 27.97
C PHE A 254 -5.72 22.51 28.59
N GLY A 255 -6.08 23.07 29.75
CA GLY A 255 -5.41 24.21 30.35
C GLY A 255 -4.32 23.87 31.35
N SER A 256 -3.41 24.84 31.48
CA SER A 256 -2.75 25.31 32.71
C SER A 256 -1.91 24.32 33.53
N CYS A 257 -0.58 24.46 33.46
CA CYS A 257 0.19 24.96 34.61
C CYS A 257 1.67 25.26 34.26
N TYR A 258 2.19 26.31 34.91
CA TYR A 258 3.58 26.79 35.06
C TYR A 258 4.16 27.84 34.09
N CYS A 259 4.27 29.03 34.68
CA CYS A 259 5.08 30.23 34.39
C CYS A 259 6.56 29.91 34.09
N ASN A 260 7.20 30.58 33.12
CA ASN A 260 7.86 31.89 33.30
C ASN A 260 8.60 32.37 32.03
N GLN A 261 8.37 33.65 31.70
CA GLN A 261 9.33 34.66 31.22
C GLN A 261 10.02 34.60 29.83
N HIS A 262 9.73 35.68 29.08
CA HIS A 262 10.58 36.42 28.12
C HIS A 262 10.96 35.79 26.77
N LEU A 263 10.31 36.24 25.69
CA LEU A 263 10.92 37.16 24.70
C LEU A 263 9.92 37.56 23.59
N THR A 264 9.82 38.86 23.39
CA THR A 264 9.02 39.61 22.42
C THR A 264 9.64 39.63 21.02
N ALA A 265 8.84 39.42 19.96
CA ALA A 265 8.92 40.09 18.64
C ALA A 265 7.83 39.53 17.70
N ALA A 266 6.69 40.22 17.53
CA ALA A 266 6.41 41.16 16.43
C ALA A 266 6.18 40.49 15.04
N TRP A 267 4.90 40.33 14.69
CA TRP A 267 4.41 40.18 13.30
C TRP A 267 4.32 41.57 12.63
N PRO A 268 4.34 41.65 11.28
CA PRO A 268 3.08 41.93 10.57
C PRO A 268 2.89 41.14 9.25
N PRO A 269 1.67 41.19 8.64
CA PRO A 269 1.11 40.13 7.79
C PRO A 269 0.91 40.49 6.30
N ARG A 270 0.61 39.44 5.50
CA ARG A 270 -0.16 39.39 4.24
C ARG A 270 0.33 40.17 3.01
N MET A 271 0.52 39.43 1.90
CA MET A 271 -0.03 39.80 0.60
C MET A 271 -0.61 38.56 -0.10
N LYS A 272 -1.92 38.63 -0.37
CA LYS A 272 -2.63 37.83 -1.37
C LYS A 272 -2.38 38.50 -2.73
N GLN A 273 -2.11 37.73 -3.77
CA GLN A 273 -2.32 38.18 -5.15
C GLN A 273 -3.17 37.13 -5.88
N HIS A 274 -4.35 37.58 -6.31
CA HIS A 274 -5.10 37.01 -7.41
C HIS A 274 -4.59 37.67 -8.70
N CYS A 275 -4.20 36.84 -9.67
CA CYS A 275 -4.56 36.89 -11.09
C CYS A 275 -3.98 35.65 -11.75
#